data_AF-A0A3B9RWK5-F1
#
_entry.id   AF-A0A3B9RWK5-F1
#
_cell.length_a   1.000
_cell.length_b   1.000
_cell.length_c   1.000
_cell.angle_alpha   90.00
_cell.angle_beta   90.00
_cell.angle_gamma   90.00
#
_symmetry.space_group_name_H-M   'P 1'
#
loop_
_entity.id
_entity.type
_entity.pdbx_description
1 polymer ?
#
loop_
_entity_poly.entity_id
_entity_poly.type
_entity_poly.pdbx_seq_one_letter_code
_entity_poly.pdbx_strand_id
1 'polypeptide(L)'
;MKLLLENWRKFIKEAKELVCPPATQDLELNTKNRDSAIQAEHIQYGPMNLEDEEYWVKAAKHWKTEPEVAKKSRCGNCAAFDISPRMKECMPGETSDPDGELGYCWMHHFKCHSARSCYTWAAGGPISEDSVSADWQERSNIDKEE
;
A
#
# COMPACT_ATOMS: atom_id res chain seq x y z
N MET A 1 -22.39 -5.72 -29.53
CA MET A 1 -21.00 -5.40 -29.93
C MET A 1 -20.29 -4.51 -28.92
N LYS A 2 -20.88 -3.39 -28.47
CA LYS A 2 -20.32 -2.53 -27.41
C LYS A 2 -20.11 -3.26 -26.07
N LEU A 3 -21.12 -4.01 -25.60
CA LEU A 3 -21.03 -4.82 -24.38
C LEU A 3 -19.97 -5.95 -24.47
N LEU A 4 -19.79 -6.53 -25.66
CA LEU A 4 -18.76 -7.55 -25.91
C LEU A 4 -17.36 -6.92 -25.95
N LEU A 5 -17.21 -5.73 -26.51
CA LEU A 5 -15.95 -4.97 -26.49
C LEU A 5 -15.60 -4.49 -25.08
N GLU A 6 -16.58 -4.09 -24.27
CA GLU A 6 -16.41 -3.69 -22.87
C GLU A 6 -16.01 -4.90 -22.01
N ASN A 7 -16.68 -6.04 -22.17
CA ASN A 7 -16.31 -7.28 -21.48
C ASN A 7 -14.96 -7.83 -21.96
N TRP A 8 -14.64 -7.72 -23.25
CA TRP A 8 -13.33 -8.11 -23.79
C TRP A 8 -12.21 -7.19 -23.29
N ARG A 9 -12.44 -5.87 -23.22
CA ARG A 9 -11.48 -4.93 -22.62
C ARG A 9 -11.28 -5.21 -21.14
N LYS A 10 -12.35 -5.55 -20.41
CA LYS A 10 -12.27 -5.98 -19.01
C LYS A 10 -11.43 -7.26 -18.88
N PHE A 11 -11.69 -8.26 -19.72
CA PHE A 11 -10.95 -9.52 -19.75
C PHE A 11 -9.47 -9.35 -20.16
N ILE A 12 -9.17 -8.50 -21.14
CA ILE A 12 -7.78 -8.17 -21.53
C ILE A 12 -7.08 -7.36 -20.43
N LYS A 13 -7.80 -6.51 -19.69
CA LYS A 13 -7.26 -5.79 -18.52
C LYS A 13 -6.97 -6.78 -17.38
N GLU A 14 -7.83 -7.77 -17.17
CA GLU A 14 -7.66 -8.86 -16.21
C GLU A 14 -6.51 -9.83 -16.63
N ALA A 15 -6.28 -10.02 -17.94
CA ALA A 15 -5.23 -10.88 -18.49
C ALA A 15 -3.93 -10.12 -18.85
N LYS A 16 -3.85 -8.81 -18.61
CA LYS A 16 -2.62 -8.04 -18.83
C LYS A 16 -1.69 -8.36 -17.66
N GLU A 17 -0.57 -9.03 -17.95
CA GLU A 17 0.57 -9.06 -17.03
C GLU A 17 1.08 -7.62 -16.86
N LEU A 18 0.51 -6.92 -15.88
CA LEU A 18 0.97 -5.59 -15.51
C LEU A 18 2.33 -5.75 -14.85
N VAL A 19 3.31 -5.00 -15.36
CA VAL A 19 4.67 -4.98 -14.84
C VAL A 19 4.64 -4.66 -13.34
N CYS A 20 5.41 -5.41 -12.56
CA CYS A 20 5.52 -5.17 -11.12
C CYS A 20 6.03 -3.75 -10.85
N PRO A 21 5.47 -3.02 -9.86
CA PRO A 21 5.99 -1.71 -9.52
C PRO A 21 7.48 -1.81 -9.17
N PRO A 22 8.35 -0.90 -9.66
CA PRO A 22 9.80 -1.03 -9.49
C PRO A 22 10.22 -1.22 -8.03
N ALA A 23 9.59 -0.50 -7.10
CA ALA A 23 9.89 -0.59 -5.67
C ALA A 23 9.53 -1.93 -5.00
N THR A 24 8.84 -2.86 -5.68
CA THR A 24 8.66 -4.22 -5.15
C THR A 24 9.90 -5.07 -5.37
N GLN A 25 10.64 -4.82 -6.46
CA GLN A 25 11.82 -5.58 -6.91
C GLN A 25 13.15 -4.87 -6.61
N ASP A 26 13.16 -3.53 -6.64
CA ASP A 26 14.34 -2.71 -6.35
C ASP A 26 14.38 -2.34 -4.86
N LEU A 27 15.38 -2.91 -4.15
CA LEU A 27 15.57 -2.69 -2.72
C LEU A 27 16.01 -1.25 -2.40
N GLU A 28 16.84 -0.63 -3.25
CA GLU A 28 17.34 0.72 -3.02
C GLU A 28 16.20 1.72 -3.18
N LEU A 29 15.42 1.60 -4.26
CA LEU A 29 14.25 2.43 -4.49
C LEU A 29 13.19 2.24 -3.39
N ASN A 30 12.92 1.00 -2.99
CA ASN A 30 12.02 0.70 -1.88
C ASN A 30 12.45 1.41 -0.59
N THR A 31 13.74 1.32 -0.26
CA THR A 31 14.31 1.92 0.95
C THR A 31 14.22 3.43 0.89
N LYS A 32 14.58 4.04 -0.24
CA LYS A 32 14.47 5.48 -0.48
C LYS A 32 13.03 5.98 -0.29
N ASN A 33 12.04 5.29 -0.85
CA ASN A 33 10.63 5.68 -0.73
C ASN A 33 10.13 5.53 0.71
N ARG A 34 10.50 4.44 1.39
CA ARG A 34 10.16 4.22 2.80
C ARG A 34 10.76 5.29 3.71
N ASP A 35 12.05 5.60 3.53
CA ASP A 35 12.75 6.60 4.35
C ASP A 35 12.16 8.00 4.12
N SER A 36 11.81 8.32 2.88
CA SER A 36 11.09 9.56 2.54
C SER A 36 9.73 9.63 3.26
N ALA A 37 8.98 8.52 3.31
CA ALA A 37 7.69 8.45 4.01
C ALA A 37 7.83 8.54 5.54
N ILE A 38 8.95 8.09 6.12
CA ILE A 38 9.27 8.26 7.54
C ILE A 38 9.61 9.74 7.84
N GLN A 39 10.41 10.37 6.99
CA GLN A 39 10.92 11.74 7.21
C GLN A 39 9.87 12.83 6.94
N ALA A 40 8.96 12.61 5.98
CA ALA A 40 7.96 13.59 5.62
C ALA A 40 6.97 13.85 6.77
N GLU A 41 6.89 15.09 7.25
CA GLU A 41 6.01 15.49 8.38
C GLU A 41 4.52 15.22 8.12
N HIS A 42 4.10 15.21 6.86
CA HIS A 42 2.72 14.95 6.46
C HIS A 42 2.42 13.46 6.22
N ILE A 43 3.43 12.57 6.26
CA ILE A 43 3.26 11.12 6.09
C ILE A 43 3.55 10.39 7.39
N GLN A 44 4.72 10.61 7.99
CA GLN A 44 5.14 10.00 9.25
C GLN A 44 4.83 8.49 9.31
N TYR A 45 5.37 7.71 8.37
CA TYR A 45 5.18 6.27 8.36
C TYR A 45 5.76 5.61 9.62
N GLY A 46 4.96 4.82 10.35
CA GLY A 46 5.39 4.21 11.60
C GLY A 46 4.27 3.43 12.30
N PRO A 47 4.44 3.04 13.57
CA PRO A 47 5.67 3.19 14.33
C PRO A 47 6.76 2.22 13.87
N MET A 48 8.02 2.47 14.25
CA MET A 48 9.11 1.51 14.04
C MET A 48 8.88 0.23 14.86
N ASN A 49 8.48 0.40 16.12
CA ASN A 49 8.11 -0.66 17.07
C ASN A 49 6.61 -0.53 17.40
N LEU A 50 5.84 -1.61 17.33
CA LEU A 50 4.37 -1.56 17.51
C LEU A 50 3.94 -1.09 18.92
N GLU A 51 4.83 -1.22 19.90
CA GLU A 51 4.65 -0.80 21.30
C GLU A 51 4.92 0.70 21.53
N ASP A 52 5.29 1.46 20.49
CA ASP A 52 5.52 2.91 20.60
C ASP A 52 4.20 3.68 20.80
N GLU A 53 3.84 3.88 22.06
CA GLU A 53 2.66 4.65 22.46
C GLU A 53 2.77 6.14 22.07
N GLU A 54 3.97 6.70 21.97
CA GLU A 54 4.16 8.11 21.61
C GLU A 54 3.76 8.38 20.16
N TYR A 55 4.07 7.43 19.26
CA TYR A 55 3.61 7.50 17.87
C TYR A 55 2.08 7.60 17.78
N TRP A 56 1.36 6.77 18.53
CA TRP A 56 -0.10 6.75 18.49
C TRP A 56 -0.72 8.02 19.07
N VAL A 57 -0.10 8.62 20.10
CA VAL A 57 -0.49 9.95 20.61
C VAL A 57 -0.32 11.03 19.54
N LYS A 58 0.79 11.02 18.80
CA LYS A 58 1.04 11.98 17.70
C LYS A 58 0.06 11.78 16.54
N ALA A 59 -0.19 10.54 16.14
CA ALA A 59 -1.17 10.20 15.10
C ALA A 59 -2.58 10.63 15.50
N ALA A 60 -2.99 10.39 16.74
CA ALA A 60 -4.28 10.83 17.28
C ALA A 60 -4.43 12.35 17.24
N LYS A 61 -3.37 13.09 17.62
CA LYS A 61 -3.34 14.55 17.52
C LYS A 61 -3.48 15.04 16.07
N HIS A 62 -2.81 14.39 15.11
CA HIS A 62 -2.93 14.71 13.69
C HIS A 62 -4.38 14.56 13.21
N TRP A 63 -5.03 13.45 13.56
CA TRP A 63 -6.39 13.12 13.14
C TRP A 63 -7.51 13.67 14.03
N LYS A 64 -7.17 14.44 15.08
CA LYS A 64 -8.10 14.98 16.08
C LYS A 64 -9.00 13.90 16.69
N THR A 65 -8.38 12.80 17.09
CA THR A 65 -9.04 11.62 17.66
C THR A 65 -8.26 11.13 18.89
N GLU A 66 -8.63 9.97 19.43
CA GLU A 66 -7.95 9.33 20.56
C GLU A 66 -6.90 8.30 20.07
N PRO A 67 -5.81 8.05 20.84
CA PRO A 67 -4.79 7.07 20.49
C PRO A 67 -5.36 5.68 20.15
N GLU A 68 -6.35 5.23 20.91
CA GLU A 68 -7.02 3.94 20.70
C GLU A 68 -7.83 3.89 19.40
N VAL A 69 -8.29 5.03 18.90
CA VAL A 69 -8.95 5.13 17.59
C VAL A 69 -7.89 5.16 16.48
N ALA A 70 -6.81 5.93 16.66
CA ALA A 70 -5.70 5.98 15.71
C ALA A 70 -5.02 4.62 15.51
N LYS A 71 -4.88 3.81 16.57
CA LYS A 71 -4.36 2.42 16.52
C LYS A 71 -5.14 1.49 15.59
N LYS A 72 -6.40 1.82 15.28
CA LYS A 72 -7.23 1.06 14.33
C LYS A 72 -6.94 1.42 12.87
N SER A 73 -6.30 2.54 12.60
CA SER A 73 -5.94 3.01 11.26
C SER A 73 -4.60 2.41 10.83
N ARG A 74 -4.59 1.14 10.43
CA ARG A 74 -3.38 0.39 10.07
C ARG A 74 -3.24 0.25 8.55
N CYS A 75 -2.03 0.02 8.06
CA CYS A 75 -1.78 -0.30 6.66
C CYS A 75 -2.64 -1.49 6.23
N GLY A 76 -2.77 -2.53 7.06
CA GLY A 76 -3.58 -3.71 6.76
C GLY A 76 -5.08 -3.47 6.50
N ASN A 77 -5.62 -2.29 6.83
CA ASN A 77 -7.00 -1.89 6.46
C ASN A 77 -7.06 -0.58 5.66
N CYS A 78 -5.93 -0.15 5.11
CA CYS A 78 -5.82 1.05 4.28
C CYS A 78 -6.22 0.76 2.84
N ALA A 79 -7.02 1.63 2.24
CA ALA A 79 -7.50 1.52 0.85
C ALA A 79 -6.38 1.47 -0.20
N ALA A 80 -5.16 1.88 0.15
CA ALA A 80 -4.00 1.86 -0.73
C ALA A 80 -3.01 0.71 -0.44
N PHE A 81 -3.33 -0.17 0.52
CA PHE A 81 -2.49 -1.30 0.89
C PHE A 81 -2.85 -2.52 0.05
N ASP A 82 -1.90 -3.03 -0.72
CA ASP A 82 -2.11 -4.06 -1.72
C ASP A 82 -1.45 -5.38 -1.35
N ILE A 83 -2.31 -6.40 -1.23
CA ILE A 83 -1.99 -7.80 -0.97
C ILE A 83 -2.71 -8.72 -1.97
N SER A 84 -3.15 -8.17 -3.10
CA SER A 84 -3.74 -8.94 -4.20
C SER A 84 -2.77 -10.03 -4.70
N PRO A 85 -3.28 -11.14 -5.26
CA PRO A 85 -2.45 -12.19 -5.84
C PRO A 85 -1.33 -11.65 -6.74
N ARG A 86 -1.65 -10.74 -7.67
CA ARG A 86 -0.65 -10.12 -8.56
C ARG A 86 0.43 -9.35 -7.81
N MET A 87 0.08 -8.68 -6.72
CA MET A 87 1.04 -7.90 -5.94
C MET A 87 1.95 -8.80 -5.11
N LYS A 88 1.42 -9.93 -4.60
CA LYS A 88 2.20 -10.94 -3.89
C LYS A 88 3.22 -11.60 -4.81
N GLU A 89 2.86 -11.89 -6.06
CA GLU A 89 3.80 -12.37 -7.07
C GLU A 89 4.95 -11.37 -7.33
N CYS A 90 4.67 -10.07 -7.21
CA CYS A 90 5.65 -9.00 -7.31
C CYS A 90 6.57 -8.86 -6.07
N MET A 91 6.39 -9.65 -5.02
CA MET A 91 7.19 -9.58 -3.78
C MET A 91 7.65 -10.99 -3.35
N PRO A 92 8.60 -11.62 -4.07
CA PRO A 92 9.03 -12.97 -3.75
C PRO A 92 9.72 -13.05 -2.39
N GLY A 93 9.38 -14.07 -1.59
CA GLY A 93 9.92 -14.30 -0.25
C GLY A 93 8.82 -14.51 0.79
N GLU A 94 9.22 -14.63 2.06
CA GLU A 94 8.26 -14.61 3.17
C GLU A 94 7.69 -13.20 3.33
N THR A 95 6.39 -13.07 3.07
CA THR A 95 5.66 -11.79 3.17
C THR A 95 4.77 -11.73 4.39
N SER A 96 4.95 -12.59 5.39
CA SER A 96 4.14 -12.57 6.61
C SER A 96 4.93 -13.05 7.82
N ASP A 97 4.62 -12.45 8.96
CA ASP A 97 5.14 -12.79 10.28
C ASP A 97 3.97 -12.86 11.30
N PRO A 98 4.23 -13.15 12.59
CA PRO A 98 3.16 -13.22 13.60
C PRO A 98 2.37 -11.91 13.81
N ASP A 99 2.96 -10.76 13.47
CA ASP A 99 2.38 -9.43 13.68
C ASP A 99 1.62 -8.93 12.44
N GLY A 100 1.92 -9.44 11.25
CA GLY A 100 1.24 -9.03 10.04
C GLY A 100 1.79 -9.60 8.73
N GLU A 101 1.50 -8.88 7.64
CA GLU A 101 1.96 -9.22 6.30
C GLU A 101 2.53 -7.98 5.59
N LEU A 102 3.47 -8.22 4.69
CA LEU A 102 4.06 -7.24 3.80
C LEU A 102 3.13 -7.04 2.60
N GLY A 103 2.76 -5.79 2.35
CA GLY A 103 1.98 -5.37 1.18
C GLY A 103 2.61 -4.18 0.49
N TYR A 104 2.09 -3.79 -0.66
CA TYR A 104 2.54 -2.61 -1.39
C TYR A 104 1.65 -1.41 -1.10
N CYS A 105 2.24 -0.25 -0.81
CA CYS A 105 1.49 0.99 -0.63
C CYS A 105 1.42 1.77 -1.96
N TRP A 106 0.24 1.86 -2.56
CA TRP A 106 0.06 2.63 -3.80
C TRP A 106 0.17 4.14 -3.63
N MET A 107 0.01 4.68 -2.42
CA MET A 107 0.14 6.12 -2.17
C MET A 107 1.60 6.58 -2.09
N HIS A 108 2.49 5.72 -1.60
CA HIS A 108 3.88 6.09 -1.26
C HIS A 108 4.93 5.21 -1.96
N HIS A 109 4.48 4.24 -2.75
CA HIS A 109 5.31 3.42 -3.63
C HIS A 109 6.42 2.65 -2.91
N PHE A 110 6.11 2.02 -1.79
CA PHE A 110 7.04 1.12 -1.10
C PHE A 110 6.31 -0.07 -0.47
N LYS A 111 7.08 -1.09 -0.09
CA LYS A 111 6.63 -2.29 0.63
C LYS A 111 6.46 -1.95 2.10
N CYS A 112 5.24 -2.01 2.61
CA CYS A 112 4.89 -1.62 3.97
C CYS A 112 4.34 -2.80 4.77
N HIS A 113 4.52 -2.77 6.08
CA HIS A 113 4.02 -3.80 6.99
C HIS A 113 2.58 -3.50 7.42
N SER A 114 1.70 -4.50 7.41
CA SER A 114 0.26 -4.33 7.67
C SER A 114 -0.05 -3.80 9.08
N ALA A 115 0.80 -4.08 10.07
CA ALA A 115 0.63 -3.61 11.45
C ALA A 115 1.01 -2.12 11.66
N ARG A 116 1.71 -1.50 10.71
CA ARG A 116 2.10 -0.08 10.78
C ARG A 116 0.98 0.84 10.28
N SER A 117 1.22 2.14 10.28
CA SER A 117 0.28 3.22 9.99
C SER A 117 1.03 4.42 9.38
N CYS A 118 0.28 5.45 8.97
CA CYS A 118 0.80 6.75 8.56
C CYS A 118 -0.30 7.82 8.67
N TYR A 119 0.07 9.08 8.60
CA TYR A 119 -0.85 10.23 8.65
C TYR A 119 -1.69 10.38 7.39
N THR A 120 -1.37 9.68 6.31
CA THR A 120 -2.18 9.68 5.09
C THR A 120 -3.05 8.42 4.97
N TRP A 121 -3.28 7.69 6.07
CA TRP A 121 -4.14 6.52 6.06
C TRP A 121 -5.54 6.85 5.50
N ALA A 122 -6.10 5.93 4.70
CA ALA A 122 -7.43 6.05 4.13
C ALA A 122 -8.23 4.77 4.35
N ALA A 123 -9.47 4.89 4.83
CA ALA A 123 -10.34 3.75 5.07
C ALA A 123 -10.74 3.04 3.77
N GLY A 124 -10.91 1.71 3.81
CA GLY A 124 -11.51 0.94 2.72
C GLY A 124 -10.64 -0.17 2.11
N GLY A 125 -9.57 -0.58 2.79
CA GLY A 125 -8.74 -1.70 2.35
C GLY A 125 -8.87 -2.96 3.23
N PRO A 126 -7.99 -3.95 3.01
CA PRO A 126 -6.89 -3.93 2.04
C PRO A 126 -7.38 -4.18 0.61
N ILE A 127 -6.55 -3.87 -0.38
CA ILE A 127 -6.76 -4.29 -1.77
C ILE A 127 -6.39 -5.78 -1.87
N SER A 128 -7.39 -6.61 -2.13
CA SER A 128 -7.25 -8.07 -2.26
C SER A 128 -7.60 -8.58 -3.66
N GLU A 129 -8.12 -7.73 -4.54
CA GLU A 129 -8.50 -8.08 -5.91
C GLU A 129 -7.51 -7.50 -6.93
N ASP A 130 -7.04 -8.33 -7.87
CA ASP A 130 -6.12 -7.93 -8.93
C ASP A 130 -6.70 -6.81 -9.82
N SER A 131 -8.01 -6.80 -10.02
CA SER A 131 -8.71 -5.77 -10.80
C SER A 131 -8.59 -4.38 -10.17
N VAL A 132 -8.67 -4.30 -8.85
CA VAL A 132 -8.53 -3.07 -8.06
C VAL A 132 -7.05 -2.66 -8.00
N SER A 133 -6.15 -3.62 -7.82
CA SER A 133 -4.69 -3.40 -7.90
C SER A 133 -4.27 -2.83 -9.26
N ALA A 134 -4.80 -3.39 -10.35
CA ALA A 134 -4.56 -2.94 -11.71
C ALA A 134 -5.05 -1.49 -11.94
N ASP A 135 -6.23 -1.14 -11.39
CA ASP A 135 -6.75 0.22 -11.44
C ASP A 135 -5.87 1.21 -10.67
N TRP A 136 -5.36 0.84 -9.49
CA TRP A 136 -4.40 1.66 -8.76
C TRP A 136 -3.10 1.87 -9.55
N GLN A 137 -2.58 0.83 -10.19
CA GLN A 137 -1.38 0.95 -11.02
C GLN A 137 -1.59 1.93 -12.19
N GLU A 138 -2.71 1.82 -12.91
CA GLU A 138 -3.05 2.72 -14.02
C GLU A 138 -3.12 4.19 -13.58
N ARG A 139 -3.66 4.45 -12.37
CA ARG A 139 -3.76 5.80 -11.79
C ARG A 139 -2.43 6.32 -11.23
N SER A 140 -1.53 5.42 -10.81
CA SER A 140 -0.27 5.78 -10.16
C SER A 140 0.76 6.43 -11.09
N ASN A 141 0.61 6.27 -12.42
CA ASN A 141 1.55 6.77 -13.43
C ASN A 141 3.02 6.35 -13.25
N ILE A 142 3.31 5.32 -12.43
CA ILE A 142 4.68 4.82 -12.19
C ILE A 142 5.35 4.35 -13.50
N ASP A 143 4.55 3.88 -14.46
CA ASP A 143 5.02 3.37 -15.75
C ASP A 143 5.20 4.48 -16.82
N LYS A 144 5.08 5.77 -16.48
CA LYS A 144 5.10 6.90 -17.45
C LYS A 144 6.35 7.79 -17.39
N GLU A 145 7.36 7.43 -16.60
CA GLU A 145 8.67 8.08 -16.69
C GLU A 145 9.49 7.40 -17.81
N GLU A 146 9.29 7.87 -19.04
CA GLU A 146 10.26 7.84 -20.15
C GLU A 146 10.62 9.27 -20.57
#